data_AF-F9DTS2-F1
#
_entry.id   AF-F9DTS2-F1
#
_cell.length_a   1.000
_cell.length_b   1.000
_cell.length_c   1.000
_cell.angle_alpha   90.00
_cell.angle_beta   90.00
_cell.angle_gamma   90.00
#
_symmetry.space_group_name_H-M   'P 1'
#
loop_
_entity.id
_entity.type
_entity.pdbx_description
1 polymer ?
#
loop_
_entity_poly.entity_id
_entity_poly.type
_entity_poly.pdbx_seq_one_letter_code
_entity_poly.pdbx_strand_id
1 'polypeptide(L)'
;MKQTNRLGERFDWTLAFIIMLFGVISLVVIGSAQTSEQYTQNFVIKQVTWYVLGSFIVAMVMYFEPDQYKKIAWYVYGFGIFLLLFLMLAPGGPGQIAEMRYSAKRWLHLPVIGTIQPAEFIKTFFILGLARMVSSHNEKVLHRTYQSDLKLLGKIALMLVVPLFFIMKQPDLGTSLVFVSITAAVVIVSGISWKLLAPLFSIGAALAASVLWMAIYAQDFLDKIGFSPYQFNECTHGLIRIPIQQMRGIT
;
A
#
# COMPACT_ATOMS: atom_id res chain seq x y z
N MET A 1 34.81 26.36 6.19
CA MET A 1 33.57 25.69 6.59
C MET A 1 32.39 26.45 5.98
N LYS A 2 31.70 25.90 4.98
CA LYS A 2 30.51 26.52 4.37
C LYS A 2 29.34 25.54 4.53
N GLN A 3 28.66 25.63 5.67
CA GLN A 3 27.37 24.97 5.94
C GLN A 3 26.29 26.05 5.94
N THR A 4 25.89 26.53 4.76
CA THR A 4 24.77 27.47 4.65
C THR A 4 24.00 27.12 3.39
N ASN A 5 22.79 26.57 3.56
CA ASN A 5 21.77 26.21 2.53
C ASN A 5 21.59 24.74 2.12
N ARG A 6 21.96 23.74 2.93
CA ARG A 6 21.69 22.32 2.58
C ARG A 6 20.21 21.92 2.58
N LEU A 7 19.36 22.56 3.40
CA LEU A 7 17.93 22.19 3.49
C LEU A 7 17.09 22.82 2.37
N GLY A 8 17.35 24.09 2.03
CA GLY A 8 16.62 24.81 0.98
C GLY A 8 16.89 24.28 -0.43
N GLU A 9 18.10 23.77 -0.70
CA GLU A 9 18.47 23.18 -2.00
C GLU A 9 18.03 21.71 -2.16
N ARG A 10 17.77 21.01 -1.05
CA ARG A 10 17.30 19.62 -1.05
C ARG A 10 15.78 19.48 -1.12
N PHE A 11 15.06 20.55 -0.81
CA PHE A 11 13.61 20.53 -0.74
C PHE A 11 13.01 21.02 -2.06
N ASP A 12 12.26 20.14 -2.71
CA ASP A 12 11.53 20.49 -3.93
C ASP A 12 10.30 21.34 -3.57
N TRP A 13 10.49 22.65 -3.58
CA TRP A 13 9.44 23.63 -3.30
C TRP A 13 8.27 23.54 -4.29
N THR A 14 8.52 23.14 -5.53
CA THR A 14 7.48 22.94 -6.54
C THR A 14 6.59 21.78 -6.15
N LEU A 15 7.19 20.64 -5.77
CA LEU A 15 6.45 19.49 -5.29
C LEU A 15 5.65 19.80 -4.02
N ALA A 16 6.26 20.50 -3.06
CA ALA A 16 5.60 20.90 -1.83
C ALA A 16 4.38 21.80 -2.10
N PHE A 17 4.51 22.75 -3.02
CA PHE A 17 3.41 23.62 -3.44
C PHE A 17 2.28 22.82 -4.10
N ILE A 18 2.60 21.88 -4.99
CA ILE A 18 1.61 21.00 -5.64
C ILE A 18 0.85 20.16 -4.60
N ILE A 19 1.55 19.56 -3.62
CA ILE A 19 0.93 18.79 -2.54
C ILE A 19 0.00 19.67 -1.70
N MET A 20 0.42 20.89 -1.38
CA MET A 20 -0.40 21.86 -0.65
C MET A 20 -1.67 22.22 -1.42
N LEU A 21 -1.58 22.44 -2.74
CA LEU A 21 -2.75 22.70 -3.58
C LEU A 21 -3.74 21.53 -3.55
N PHE A 22 -3.25 20.29 -3.70
CA PHE A 22 -4.11 19.11 -3.55
C PHE A 22 -4.75 19.01 -2.16
N GLY A 23 -4.02 19.41 -1.11
CA GLY A 23 -4.56 19.50 0.24
C GLY A 23 -5.70 20.50 0.38
N VAL A 24 -5.56 21.70 -0.20
CA VAL A 24 -6.63 22.72 -0.20
C VAL A 24 -7.85 22.23 -0.97
N ILE A 25 -7.65 21.65 -2.16
CA ILE A 25 -8.74 21.06 -2.96
C ILE A 25 -9.46 19.98 -2.14
N SER A 26 -8.73 19.11 -1.45
CA SER A 26 -9.31 18.09 -0.59
C SER A 26 -10.19 18.68 0.53
N LEU A 27 -9.73 19.74 1.21
CA LEU A 27 -10.51 20.40 2.26
C LEU A 27 -11.80 21.03 1.73
N VAL A 28 -11.74 21.68 0.56
CA VAL A 28 -12.92 22.27 -0.09
C VAL A 28 -13.94 21.20 -0.46
N VAL A 29 -13.48 20.08 -1.06
CA VAL A 29 -14.35 18.97 -1.45
C VAL A 29 -15.00 18.31 -0.22
N ILE A 30 -14.22 18.06 0.84
CA ILE A 30 -14.73 17.46 2.08
C ILE A 30 -15.74 18.40 2.76
N GLY A 31 -15.44 19.70 2.82
CA GLY A 31 -16.34 20.71 3.38
C GLY A 31 -17.66 20.79 2.60
N SER A 32 -17.60 20.73 1.27
CA SER A 32 -18.79 20.69 0.41
C SER A 32 -19.60 19.41 0.53
N ALA A 33 -18.97 18.26 0.82
CA ALA A 33 -19.67 16.97 0.94
C ALA A 33 -20.40 16.80 2.29
N GLN A 34 -20.05 17.61 3.30
CA GLN A 34 -20.62 17.55 4.66
C GLN A 34 -21.81 18.48 4.90
N THR A 35 -22.26 19.21 3.88
CA THR A 35 -23.40 20.13 4.01
C THR A 35 -24.74 19.43 4.24
N SER A 36 -24.81 18.11 4.09
CA SER A 36 -25.96 17.29 4.48
C SER A 36 -25.93 17.06 6.00
N GLU A 37 -27.03 17.33 6.71
CA GLU A 37 -27.18 17.23 8.19
C GLU A 37 -26.95 15.81 8.80
N GLN A 38 -26.42 14.87 8.03
CA GLN A 38 -26.21 13.47 8.39
C GLN A 38 -24.96 13.23 9.27
N TYR A 39 -24.07 14.22 9.42
CA TYR A 39 -22.79 14.04 10.10
C TYR A 39 -22.62 14.96 11.31
N THR A 40 -22.54 14.37 12.50
CA THR A 40 -22.25 15.08 13.77
C THR A 40 -20.77 15.43 13.96
N GLN A 41 -19.87 14.86 13.17
CA GLN A 41 -18.43 15.12 13.26
C GLN A 41 -17.94 15.94 12.08
N ASN A 42 -17.13 16.96 12.38
CA ASN A 42 -16.49 17.80 11.38
C ASN A 42 -15.24 17.10 10.83
N PHE A 43 -15.32 16.48 9.65
CA PHE A 43 -14.15 15.80 9.09
C PHE A 43 -13.14 16.76 8.47
N VAL A 44 -13.51 18.02 8.22
CA VAL A 44 -12.53 19.05 7.79
C VAL A 44 -11.49 19.27 8.90
N ILE A 45 -11.92 19.38 10.16
CA ILE A 45 -11.00 19.53 11.31
C ILE A 45 -10.09 18.30 11.44
N LYS A 46 -10.64 17.09 11.26
CA LYS A 46 -9.83 15.86 11.27
C LYS A 46 -8.80 15.87 10.13
N GLN A 47 -9.20 16.26 8.92
CA GLN A 47 -8.30 16.31 7.77
C GLN A 47 -7.14 17.30 7.99
N VAL A 48 -7.45 18.49 8.52
CA VAL A 48 -6.42 19.48 8.89
C VAL A 48 -5.46 18.93 9.94
N THR A 49 -5.98 18.24 10.96
CA THR A 49 -5.15 17.62 12.01
C THR A 49 -4.19 16.59 11.41
N TRP A 50 -4.66 15.74 10.50
CA TRP A 50 -3.81 14.77 9.80
C TRP A 50 -2.79 15.41 8.88
N TYR A 51 -3.13 16.52 8.20
CA TYR A 51 -2.17 17.27 7.39
C TYR A 51 -1.07 17.93 8.21
N VAL A 52 -1.41 18.50 9.37
CA VAL A 52 -0.41 19.06 10.31
C VAL A 52 0.49 17.95 10.83
N LEU A 53 -0.07 16.82 11.28
CA LEU A 53 0.71 15.68 11.76
C LEU A 53 1.61 15.09 10.66
N GLY A 54 1.09 14.92 9.45
CA GLY A 54 1.85 14.44 8.30
C GLY A 54 2.98 15.37 7.91
N SER A 55 2.73 16.69 7.90
CA SER A 55 3.76 17.71 7.62
C SER A 55 4.87 17.68 8.67
N PHE A 56 4.52 17.48 9.94
CA PHE A 56 5.49 17.31 11.03
C PHE A 56 6.34 16.04 10.84
N ILE A 57 5.72 14.91 10.45
CA ILE A 57 6.44 13.67 10.15
C ILE A 57 7.40 13.87 8.98
N VAL A 58 6.96 14.53 7.90
CA VAL A 58 7.82 14.84 6.73
C VAL A 58 9.00 15.70 7.16
N ALA A 59 8.77 16.75 7.95
CA ALA A 59 9.84 17.61 8.47
C ALA A 59 10.85 16.82 9.31
N MET A 60 10.38 15.89 10.17
CA MET A 60 11.25 15.02 10.96
C MET A 60 12.07 14.06 10.09
N VAL A 61 11.43 13.43 9.10
CA VAL A 61 12.08 12.51 8.16
C VAL A 61 13.14 13.25 7.33
N MET A 62 12.91 14.50 6.92
CA MET A 62 13.88 15.29 6.16
C MET A 62 15.23 15.53 6.86
N TYR A 63 15.30 15.42 8.20
CA TYR A 63 16.57 15.54 8.92
C TYR A 63 17.50 14.34 8.74
N PHE A 64 16.98 13.18 8.32
CA PHE A 64 17.78 11.98 8.14
C PHE A 64 18.50 11.95 6.79
N GLU A 65 19.76 11.50 6.81
CA GLU A 65 20.56 11.33 5.61
C GLU A 65 20.25 10.01 4.88
N PRO A 66 20.39 9.94 3.54
CA PRO A 66 20.19 8.73 2.72
C PRO A 66 20.83 7.46 3.29
N ASP A 67 22.04 7.57 3.84
CA ASP A 67 22.77 6.43 4.41
C ASP A 67 22.16 5.91 5.72
N GLN A 68 21.49 6.76 6.50
CA GLN A 68 20.76 6.32 7.69
C GLN A 68 19.54 5.48 7.29
N TYR A 69 18.82 5.85 6.23
CA TYR A 69 17.73 5.03 5.70
C TYR A 69 18.19 3.64 5.27
N LYS A 70 19.35 3.55 4.60
CA LYS A 70 19.94 2.26 4.20
C LYS A 70 20.25 1.36 5.40
N LYS A 71 20.67 1.93 6.53
CA LYS A 71 20.98 1.21 7.77
C LYS A 71 19.70 0.77 8.48
N ILE A 72 18.70 1.64 8.55
CA ILE A 72 17.45 1.37 9.27
C ILE A 72 16.47 0.49 8.49
N ALA A 73 16.63 0.36 7.16
CA ALA A 73 15.70 -0.33 6.25
C ALA A 73 15.23 -1.71 6.75
N TRP A 74 16.14 -2.55 7.23
CA TRP A 74 15.79 -3.88 7.75
C TRP A 74 15.02 -3.81 9.08
N TYR A 75 15.37 -2.86 9.94
CA TYR A 75 14.67 -2.65 11.22
C TYR A 75 13.25 -2.14 10.99
N VAL A 76 13.06 -1.15 10.10
CA VAL A 76 11.71 -0.64 9.79
C VAL A 76 10.86 -1.67 9.05
N TYR A 77 11.46 -2.49 8.17
CA TYR A 77 10.75 -3.58 7.53
C TYR A 77 10.31 -4.64 8.54
N GLY A 78 11.22 -5.08 9.42
CA GLY A 78 10.89 -6.02 10.50
C GLY A 78 9.84 -5.47 11.45
N PHE A 79 9.92 -4.19 11.80
CA PHE A 79 8.91 -3.49 12.59
C PHE A 79 7.54 -3.45 11.88
N GLY A 80 7.51 -3.21 10.57
CA GLY A 80 6.27 -3.28 9.78
C GLY A 80 5.62 -4.65 9.80
N ILE A 81 6.41 -5.72 9.65
CA ILE A 81 5.92 -7.10 9.75
C ILE A 81 5.43 -7.41 11.16
N PHE A 82 6.16 -6.95 12.18
CA PHE A 82 5.73 -7.06 13.57
C PHE A 82 4.39 -6.36 13.81
N LEU A 83 4.17 -5.17 13.21
CA LEU A 83 2.91 -4.46 13.34
C LEU A 83 1.73 -5.21 12.70
N LEU A 84 1.94 -5.86 11.54
CA LEU A 84 0.94 -6.74 10.93
C LEU A 84 0.65 -7.98 11.78
N LEU A 85 1.70 -8.60 12.34
CA LEU A 85 1.56 -9.74 13.25
C LEU A 85 0.81 -9.34 14.52
N PHE A 86 1.15 -8.19 15.10
CA PHE A 86 0.49 -7.62 16.26
C PHE A 86 -1.00 -7.39 15.98
N LEU A 87 -1.35 -6.81 14.84
CA LEU A 87 -2.75 -6.62 14.43
C LEU A 87 -3.50 -7.96 14.33
N MET A 88 -2.85 -9.02 13.83
CA MET A 88 -3.46 -10.35 13.72
C MET A 88 -3.73 -10.98 15.09
N LEU A 89 -2.77 -10.87 16.02
CA LEU A 89 -2.82 -11.45 17.36
C LEU A 89 -3.62 -10.62 18.36
N ALA A 90 -3.76 -9.31 18.13
CA ALA A 90 -4.49 -8.41 19.02
C ALA A 90 -5.95 -8.87 19.18
N PRO A 91 -6.52 -8.83 20.39
CA PRO A 91 -7.90 -9.18 20.63
C PRO A 91 -8.80 -8.26 19.78
N GLY A 92 -9.73 -8.88 19.03
CA GLY A 92 -10.63 -8.15 18.14
C GLY A 92 -12.05 -8.18 18.65
N GLY A 93 -12.70 -7.03 18.58
CA GLY A 93 -14.08 -6.82 19.00
C GLY A 93 -14.42 -5.33 18.99
N PRO A 94 -15.72 -4.96 19.09
CA PRO A 94 -16.13 -3.57 19.21
C PRO A 94 -15.46 -2.93 20.43
N GLY A 95 -14.73 -1.82 20.25
CA GLY A 95 -14.02 -1.13 21.33
C GLY A 95 -12.68 -1.75 21.76
N GLN A 96 -12.19 -2.77 21.04
CA GLN A 96 -10.85 -3.34 21.27
C GLN A 96 -9.82 -2.73 20.31
N ILE A 97 -8.53 -2.95 20.60
CA ILE A 97 -7.40 -2.36 19.87
C ILE A 97 -7.45 -2.70 18.38
N ALA A 98 -7.88 -3.92 18.01
CA ALA A 98 -8.09 -4.32 16.62
C ALA A 98 -9.60 -4.26 16.28
N GLU A 99 -9.99 -3.18 15.60
CA GLU A 99 -11.37 -2.98 15.20
C GLU A 99 -11.73 -3.90 14.03
N MET A 100 -12.84 -4.63 14.17
CA MET A 100 -13.37 -5.44 13.08
C MET A 100 -14.17 -4.55 12.14
N ARG A 101 -13.70 -4.40 10.89
CA ARG A 101 -14.44 -3.71 9.83
C ARG A 101 -14.62 -4.67 8.67
N TYR A 102 -15.85 -4.84 8.19
CA TYR A 102 -16.18 -5.80 7.11
C TYR A 102 -15.66 -7.22 7.38
N SER A 103 -15.84 -7.71 8.61
CA SER A 103 -15.46 -9.07 9.04
C SER A 103 -13.94 -9.38 9.08
N ALA A 104 -13.07 -8.36 8.99
CA ALA A 104 -11.62 -8.52 9.13
C ALA A 104 -11.00 -7.45 10.04
N LYS A 105 -9.91 -7.82 10.74
CA LYS A 105 -9.09 -6.90 11.53
C LYS A 105 -8.11 -6.17 10.60
N ARG A 106 -8.44 -4.93 10.21
CA ARG A 106 -7.60 -4.10 9.31
C ARG A 106 -7.07 -2.82 10.00
N TRP A 107 -7.73 -2.38 11.07
CA TRP A 107 -7.47 -1.08 11.71
C TRP A 107 -7.13 -1.25 13.19
N LEU A 108 -6.12 -0.50 13.63
CA LEU A 108 -5.81 -0.33 15.05
C LEU A 108 -6.51 0.93 15.55
N HIS A 109 -7.48 0.77 16.44
CA HIS A 109 -8.16 1.88 17.08
C HIS A 109 -7.41 2.26 18.37
N LEU A 110 -6.72 3.40 18.35
CA LEU A 110 -6.08 3.97 19.52
C LEU A 110 -6.95 5.10 20.08
N PRO A 111 -7.35 5.06 21.37
CA PRO A 111 -8.31 6.01 21.93
C PRO A 111 -7.84 7.48 21.89
N VAL A 112 -6.53 7.73 21.79
CA VAL A 112 -5.95 9.08 21.76
C VAL A 112 -5.51 9.52 20.36
N ILE A 113 -5.04 8.58 19.52
CA ILE A 113 -4.41 8.89 18.22
C ILE A 113 -5.40 8.69 17.06
N GLY A 114 -6.49 7.97 17.29
CA GLY A 114 -7.47 7.61 16.27
C GLY A 114 -7.18 6.25 15.63
N THR A 115 -7.73 6.04 14.44
CA THR A 115 -7.63 4.78 13.70
C THR A 115 -6.40 4.79 12.79
N ILE A 116 -5.47 3.87 13.05
CA ILE A 116 -4.23 3.70 12.28
C ILE A 116 -4.32 2.40 11.49
N GLN A 117 -3.96 2.43 10.21
CA GLN A 117 -3.88 1.24 9.37
C GLN A 117 -2.41 0.79 9.24
N PRO A 118 -2.00 -0.32 9.88
CA PRO A 118 -0.65 -0.87 9.76
C PRO A 118 -0.16 -1.09 8.33
N ALA A 119 -1.07 -1.53 7.44
CA ALA A 119 -0.79 -1.79 6.03
C ALA A 119 -0.23 -0.56 5.28
N GLU A 120 -0.59 0.65 5.70
CA GLU A 120 -0.07 1.89 5.08
C GLU A 120 1.41 2.10 5.40
N PHE A 121 1.81 1.89 6.65
CA PHE A 121 3.20 2.07 7.08
C PHE A 121 4.12 1.02 6.47
N ILE A 122 3.69 -0.24 6.44
CA ILE A 122 4.53 -1.31 5.90
C ILE A 122 4.79 -1.13 4.40
N LYS A 123 3.91 -0.47 3.62
CA LYS A 123 4.20 -0.16 2.21
C LYS A 123 5.48 0.67 2.07
N THR A 124 5.60 1.75 2.85
CA THR A 124 6.80 2.61 2.82
C THR A 124 8.03 1.86 3.33
N PHE A 125 7.90 1.06 4.40
CA PHE A 125 9.02 0.27 4.93
C PHE A 125 9.46 -0.84 3.96
N PHE A 126 8.52 -1.45 3.25
CA PHE A 126 8.78 -2.44 2.22
C PHE A 126 9.53 -1.83 1.03
N ILE A 127 9.15 -0.63 0.57
CA ILE A 127 9.88 0.11 -0.47
C ILE A 127 11.33 0.33 -0.04
N LEU A 128 11.57 0.81 1.19
CA LEU A 128 12.91 1.03 1.71
C LEU A 128 13.73 -0.27 1.80
N GLY A 129 13.10 -1.35 2.27
CA GLY A 129 13.72 -2.66 2.37
C GLY A 129 14.09 -3.25 1.00
N LEU A 130 13.17 -3.17 0.02
CA LEU A 130 13.42 -3.58 -1.36
C LEU A 130 14.54 -2.75 -2.00
N ALA A 131 14.50 -1.42 -1.86
CA ALA A 131 15.53 -0.53 -2.39
C ALA A 131 16.90 -0.87 -1.81
N ARG A 132 16.99 -1.12 -0.50
CA ARG A 132 18.24 -1.54 0.16
C ARG A 132 18.71 -2.91 -0.34
N MET A 133 17.81 -3.88 -0.50
CA MET A 133 18.14 -5.20 -1.01
C MET A 133 18.71 -5.14 -2.43
N VAL A 134 18.04 -4.41 -3.32
CA VAL A 134 18.46 -4.22 -4.71
C VAL A 134 19.79 -3.48 -4.78
N SER A 135 19.93 -2.36 -4.06
CA SER A 135 21.18 -1.59 -3.99
C SER A 135 22.34 -2.45 -3.48
N SER A 136 22.14 -3.22 -2.40
CA SER A 136 23.21 -4.07 -1.86
C SER A 136 23.57 -5.24 -2.78
N HIS A 137 22.60 -5.80 -3.51
CA HIS A 137 22.89 -6.84 -4.51
C HIS A 137 23.69 -6.28 -5.68
N ASN A 138 23.31 -5.11 -6.18
CA ASN A 138 23.99 -4.43 -7.27
C ASN A 138 25.40 -3.96 -6.89
N GLU A 139 25.64 -3.57 -5.63
CA GLU A 139 26.98 -3.25 -5.11
C GLU A 139 27.90 -4.50 -5.04
N LYS A 140 27.34 -5.68 -4.78
CA LYS A 140 28.12 -6.93 -4.60
C LYS A 140 28.39 -7.67 -5.91
N VAL A 141 27.54 -7.50 -6.91
CA VAL A 141 27.65 -8.21 -8.19
C VAL A 141 28.21 -7.26 -9.25
N LEU A 142 29.53 -7.31 -9.47
CA LEU A 142 30.19 -6.53 -10.52
C LEU A 142 29.86 -7.05 -11.94
N HIS A 143 29.74 -8.36 -12.12
CA HIS A 143 29.40 -8.98 -13.41
C HIS A 143 28.00 -9.54 -13.38
N ARG A 144 27.08 -8.89 -14.10
CA ARG A 144 25.70 -9.36 -14.20
C ARG A 144 25.61 -10.59 -15.09
N THR A 145 25.14 -11.67 -14.51
CA THR A 145 24.84 -12.93 -15.19
C THR A 145 23.36 -13.25 -15.03
N TYR A 146 22.81 -14.07 -15.93
CA TYR A 146 21.42 -14.52 -15.85
C TYR A 146 21.09 -15.18 -14.49
N GLN A 147 22.04 -15.91 -13.90
CA GLN A 147 21.88 -16.50 -12.57
C GLN A 147 21.80 -15.44 -11.45
N SER A 148 22.58 -14.37 -11.55
CA SER A 148 22.51 -13.26 -10.60
C SER A 148 21.15 -12.55 -10.66
N ASP A 149 20.62 -12.33 -11.87
CA ASP A 149 19.32 -11.71 -12.09
C ASP A 149 18.19 -12.56 -11.50
N LEU A 150 18.21 -13.89 -11.75
CA LEU A 150 17.27 -14.83 -11.15
C LEU A 150 17.37 -14.85 -9.62
N LYS A 151 18.58 -14.79 -9.07
CA LYS A 151 18.80 -14.73 -7.62
C LYS A 151 18.23 -13.44 -7.02
N LEU A 152 18.35 -12.31 -7.72
CA LEU A 152 17.77 -11.04 -7.27
C LEU A 152 16.23 -11.11 -7.29
N LEU A 153 15.64 -11.61 -8.39
CA LEU A 153 14.19 -11.85 -8.49
C LEU A 153 13.67 -12.75 -7.37
N GLY A 154 14.37 -13.86 -7.09
CA GLY A 154 14.01 -14.77 -6.01
C GLY A 154 14.01 -14.09 -4.64
N LYS A 155 15.00 -13.24 -4.36
CA LYS A 155 15.05 -12.47 -3.10
C LYS A 155 13.91 -11.45 -2.99
N ILE A 156 13.62 -10.73 -4.08
CA ILE A 156 12.51 -9.77 -4.13
C ILE A 156 11.18 -10.49 -3.92
N ALA A 157 10.96 -11.61 -4.60
CA ALA A 157 9.76 -12.43 -4.45
C ALA A 157 9.61 -12.96 -3.03
N LEU A 158 10.69 -13.48 -2.43
CA LEU A 158 10.67 -13.95 -1.05
C LEU A 158 10.31 -12.84 -0.06
N MET A 159 10.84 -11.62 -0.28
CA MET A 159 10.52 -10.47 0.56
C MET A 159 9.05 -10.05 0.40
N LEU A 160 8.47 -10.14 -0.79
CA LEU A 160 7.06 -9.84 -1.05
C LEU A 160 6.10 -10.85 -0.43
N VAL A 161 6.46 -12.14 -0.41
CA VAL A 161 5.61 -13.22 0.12
C VAL A 161 5.23 -12.99 1.58
N VAL A 162 6.15 -12.50 2.41
CA VAL A 162 5.91 -12.29 3.84
C VAL A 162 4.77 -11.29 4.10
N PRO A 163 4.82 -10.01 3.65
CA PRO A 163 3.73 -9.06 3.85
C PRO A 163 2.46 -9.48 3.10
N LEU A 164 2.56 -10.05 1.90
CA LEU A 164 1.39 -10.53 1.17
C LEU A 164 0.64 -11.61 1.94
N PHE A 165 1.34 -12.54 2.58
CA PHE A 165 0.71 -13.57 3.40
C PHE A 165 -0.16 -12.97 4.52
N PHE A 166 0.35 -11.97 5.23
CA PHE A 166 -0.41 -11.29 6.29
C PHE A 166 -1.60 -10.49 5.73
N ILE A 167 -1.44 -9.84 4.58
CA ILE A 167 -2.50 -9.03 3.94
C ILE A 167 -3.60 -9.92 3.37
N MET A 168 -3.26 -11.06 2.78
CA MET A 168 -4.24 -12.04 2.27
C MET A 168 -5.07 -12.65 3.41
N LYS A 169 -4.52 -12.75 4.63
CA LYS A 169 -5.30 -13.12 5.82
C LYS A 169 -6.28 -12.03 6.28
N GLN A 170 -6.06 -10.77 5.87
CA GLN A 170 -6.91 -9.62 6.16
C GLN A 170 -7.84 -9.27 4.97
N PRO A 171 -8.36 -10.30 4.27
CA PRO A 171 -8.78 -10.31 2.86
C PRO A 171 -8.88 -8.94 2.16
N ASP A 172 -7.73 -8.27 1.99
CA ASP A 172 -7.63 -6.91 1.46
C ASP A 172 -6.98 -6.97 0.08
N LEU A 173 -7.82 -7.15 -0.95
CA LEU A 173 -7.34 -7.26 -2.32
C LEU A 173 -6.65 -5.97 -2.78
N GLY A 174 -7.24 -4.81 -2.51
CA GLY A 174 -6.67 -3.52 -2.92
C GLY A 174 -5.25 -3.32 -2.40
N THR A 175 -5.01 -3.60 -1.12
CA THR A 175 -3.68 -3.50 -0.53
C THR A 175 -2.70 -4.52 -1.14
N SER A 176 -3.14 -5.77 -1.37
CA SER A 176 -2.28 -6.79 -2.00
C SER A 176 -1.82 -6.37 -3.41
N LEU A 177 -2.71 -5.77 -4.21
CA LEU A 177 -2.37 -5.25 -5.53
C LEU A 177 -1.33 -4.14 -5.45
N VAL A 178 -1.44 -3.23 -4.48
CA VAL A 178 -0.46 -2.16 -4.29
C VAL A 178 0.93 -2.73 -3.99
N PHE A 179 1.05 -3.78 -3.17
CA PHE A 179 2.34 -4.44 -2.91
C PHE A 179 2.93 -5.09 -4.17
N VAL A 180 2.09 -5.71 -5.00
CA VAL A 180 2.51 -6.26 -6.29
C VAL A 180 2.98 -5.15 -7.22
N SER A 181 2.25 -4.03 -7.30
CA SER A 181 2.62 -2.86 -8.12
C SER A 181 3.94 -2.22 -7.67
N ILE A 182 4.14 -2.06 -6.35
CA ILE A 182 5.41 -1.58 -5.78
C ILE A 182 6.55 -2.50 -6.20
N THR A 183 6.36 -3.82 -6.07
CA THR A 183 7.38 -4.80 -6.43
C THR A 183 7.70 -4.75 -7.90
N ALA A 184 6.69 -4.69 -8.77
CA ALA A 184 6.86 -4.53 -10.21
C ALA A 184 7.69 -3.28 -10.55
N ALA A 185 7.36 -2.13 -9.95
CA ALA A 185 8.09 -0.89 -10.16
C ALA A 185 9.58 -1.03 -9.76
N VAL A 186 9.86 -1.60 -8.58
CA VAL A 186 11.24 -1.81 -8.13
C VAL A 186 11.99 -2.82 -9.01
N VAL A 187 11.34 -3.89 -9.46
CA VAL A 187 11.94 -4.89 -10.36
C VAL A 187 12.36 -4.24 -11.68
N ILE A 188 11.54 -3.36 -12.25
CA ILE A 188 11.90 -2.61 -13.47
C ILE A 188 13.12 -1.72 -13.23
N VAL A 189 13.16 -0.99 -12.11
CA VAL A 189 14.27 -0.08 -11.78
C VAL A 189 15.54 -0.82 -11.33
N SER A 190 15.44 -2.09 -10.93
CA SER A 190 16.56 -2.88 -10.40
C SER A 190 17.67 -3.16 -11.42
N GLY A 191 17.37 -3.00 -12.71
CA GLY A 191 18.32 -3.21 -13.82
C GLY A 191 18.46 -4.67 -14.25
N ILE A 192 17.47 -5.51 -13.95
CA ILE A 192 17.38 -6.90 -14.43
C ILE A 192 17.16 -6.90 -15.94
N SER A 193 17.75 -7.88 -16.63
CA SER A 193 17.65 -8.00 -18.08
C SER A 193 16.20 -8.09 -18.57
N TRP A 194 15.87 -7.33 -19.62
CA TRP A 194 14.52 -7.31 -20.22
C TRP A 194 14.10 -8.67 -20.79
N LYS A 195 15.08 -9.51 -21.13
CA LYS A 195 14.87 -10.91 -21.55
C LYS A 195 14.17 -11.74 -20.48
N LEU A 196 14.38 -11.42 -19.20
CA LEU A 196 13.74 -12.09 -18.07
C LEU A 196 12.47 -11.35 -17.62
N LEU A 197 12.47 -10.02 -17.68
CA LEU A 197 11.31 -9.22 -17.30
C LEU A 197 10.14 -9.38 -18.26
N ALA A 198 10.37 -9.32 -19.58
CA ALA A 198 9.32 -9.42 -20.58
C ALA A 198 8.42 -10.66 -20.40
N PRO A 199 8.94 -11.90 -20.35
CA PRO A 199 8.09 -13.07 -20.15
C PRO A 199 7.39 -13.06 -18.78
N LEU A 200 8.07 -12.58 -17.72
CA LEU A 200 7.49 -12.51 -16.38
C LEU A 200 6.28 -11.57 -16.32
N PHE A 201 6.41 -10.36 -16.89
CA PHE A 201 5.33 -9.39 -16.96
C PHE A 201 4.21 -9.83 -17.89
N SER A 202 4.53 -10.46 -19.03
CA SER A 202 3.53 -11.03 -19.93
C SER A 202 2.69 -12.11 -19.25
N ILE A 203 3.33 -13.04 -18.52
CA ILE A 203 2.62 -14.08 -17.76
C ILE A 203 1.77 -13.44 -16.66
N GLY A 204 2.32 -12.49 -15.90
CA GLY A 204 1.58 -11.79 -14.85
C GLY A 204 0.36 -11.03 -15.38
N ALA A 205 0.49 -10.34 -16.51
CA ALA A 205 -0.60 -9.64 -17.16
C ALA A 205 -1.67 -10.59 -17.70
N ALA A 206 -1.27 -11.72 -18.30
CA ALA A 206 -2.19 -12.74 -18.79
C ALA A 206 -2.99 -13.38 -17.64
N LEU A 207 -2.35 -13.66 -16.50
CA LEU A 207 -3.02 -14.17 -15.30
C LEU A 207 -4.00 -13.14 -14.72
N ALA A 208 -3.58 -11.87 -14.60
CA ALA A 208 -4.45 -10.80 -14.11
C ALA A 208 -5.67 -10.60 -15.02
N ALA A 209 -5.47 -10.58 -16.34
CA ALA A 209 -6.56 -10.49 -17.32
C ALA A 209 -7.51 -11.69 -17.23
N SER A 210 -6.97 -12.89 -17.03
CA SER A 210 -7.75 -14.12 -16.86
C SER A 210 -8.61 -14.09 -15.59
N VAL A 211 -8.05 -13.61 -14.47
CA VAL A 211 -8.79 -13.44 -13.21
C VAL A 211 -9.87 -12.38 -13.35
N LEU A 212 -9.57 -11.24 -14.01
CA LEU A 212 -10.57 -10.20 -14.28
C LEU A 212 -11.70 -10.72 -15.17
N TRP A 213 -11.36 -11.49 -16.21
CA TRP A 213 -12.34 -12.15 -17.06
C TRP A 213 -13.25 -13.09 -16.26
N MET A 214 -12.66 -13.93 -15.40
CA MET A 214 -13.43 -14.81 -14.51
C MET A 214 -14.31 -14.02 -13.52
N ALA A 215 -13.82 -12.90 -12.99
CA ALA A 215 -14.59 -12.07 -12.07
C ALA A 215 -15.83 -11.43 -12.71
N ILE A 216 -15.79 -11.19 -14.03
CA ILE A 216 -16.91 -10.62 -14.79
C ILE A 216 -17.86 -11.71 -15.28
N TYR A 217 -17.34 -12.81 -15.81
CA TYR A 217 -18.13 -13.81 -16.55
C TYR A 217 -18.33 -15.15 -15.84
N ALA A 218 -17.61 -15.45 -14.77
CA ALA A 218 -17.59 -16.75 -14.09
C ALA A 218 -17.62 -16.62 -12.55
N GLN A 219 -18.49 -15.75 -12.03
CA GLN A 219 -18.62 -15.48 -10.59
C GLN A 219 -18.96 -16.75 -9.79
N ASP A 220 -19.84 -17.61 -10.30
CA ASP A 220 -20.23 -18.88 -9.66
C ASP A 220 -19.07 -19.89 -9.50
N PHE A 221 -18.03 -19.78 -10.34
CA PHE A 221 -16.84 -20.62 -10.26
C PHE A 221 -15.85 -20.10 -9.22
N LEU A 222 -15.75 -18.78 -9.05
CA LEU A 222 -14.88 -18.17 -8.05
C LEU A 222 -15.42 -18.36 -6.62
N ASP A 223 -16.74 -18.34 -6.46
CA ASP A 223 -17.40 -18.68 -5.18
C ASP A 223 -17.08 -20.13 -4.75
N LYS A 224 -17.00 -21.07 -5.71
CA LYS A 224 -16.61 -22.47 -5.44
C LYS A 224 -15.13 -22.65 -5.08
N ILE A 225 -14.26 -21.74 -5.49
CA ILE A 225 -12.82 -21.74 -5.17
C ILE A 225 -12.53 -21.05 -3.82
N GLY A 226 -13.55 -20.47 -3.17
CA GLY A 226 -13.45 -19.86 -1.85
C GLY A 226 -13.17 -18.35 -1.88
N PHE A 227 -13.34 -17.68 -3.01
CA PHE A 227 -13.44 -16.22 -3.03
C PHE A 227 -14.78 -15.82 -2.43
N SER A 228 -14.77 -15.04 -1.35
CA SER A 228 -16.01 -14.56 -0.73
C SER A 228 -16.64 -13.45 -1.59
N PRO A 229 -17.98 -13.41 -1.77
CA PRO A 229 -18.68 -12.36 -2.53
C PRO A 229 -18.37 -10.93 -2.06
N TYR A 230 -17.86 -10.74 -0.83
CA TYR A 230 -17.39 -9.44 -0.33
C TYR A 230 -16.15 -8.90 -1.05
N GLN A 231 -15.24 -9.76 -1.51
CA GLN A 231 -14.03 -9.35 -2.23
C GLN A 231 -14.34 -8.82 -3.64
N PHE A 232 -15.41 -9.33 -4.26
CA PHE A 232 -15.91 -8.81 -5.53
C PHE A 232 -16.59 -7.46 -5.37
N ASN A 233 -17.30 -7.25 -4.26
CA ASN A 233 -18.05 -6.02 -4.01
C ASN A 233 -17.16 -4.78 -3.94
N GLU A 234 -15.90 -4.88 -3.45
CA GLU A 234 -14.94 -3.77 -3.50
C GLU A 234 -14.51 -3.44 -4.95
N CYS A 235 -14.34 -4.44 -5.83
CA CYS A 235 -13.97 -4.25 -7.24
C CYS A 235 -15.15 -3.80 -8.13
N THR A 236 -16.37 -4.27 -7.87
CA THR A 236 -17.54 -3.98 -8.70
C THR A 236 -18.25 -2.69 -8.33
N HIS A 237 -18.27 -2.28 -7.05
CA HIS A 237 -18.86 -0.99 -6.67
C HIS A 237 -18.14 0.22 -7.29
N GLY A 238 -16.85 0.10 -7.62
CA GLY A 238 -16.06 1.15 -8.27
C GLY A 238 -16.27 1.25 -9.79
N LEU A 239 -16.74 0.18 -10.44
CA LEU A 239 -16.83 0.11 -11.91
C LEU A 239 -18.25 -0.04 -12.44
N ILE A 240 -19.19 -0.60 -11.68
CA ILE A 240 -20.51 -0.96 -12.19
C ILE A 240 -21.56 -0.73 -11.10
N ARG A 241 -22.20 0.45 -11.13
CA ARG A 241 -23.47 0.75 -10.44
C ARG A 241 -24.64 0.05 -11.16
N ILE A 242 -24.54 -1.24 -11.48
CA ILE A 242 -25.70 -1.98 -11.99
C ILE A 242 -26.34 -2.68 -10.79
N PRO A 243 -27.57 -2.31 -10.41
CA PRO A 243 -28.31 -3.04 -9.39
C PRO A 243 -28.67 -4.42 -9.93
N ILE A 244 -27.86 -5.43 -9.58
CA ILE A 244 -28.14 -6.85 -9.85
C ILE A 244 -29.38 -7.34 -9.05
N GLN A 245 -29.96 -6.50 -8.20
CA GLN A 245 -31.21 -6.79 -7.48
C GLN A 245 -32.48 -6.70 -8.35
N GLN A 246 -32.39 -6.28 -9.61
CA GLN A 246 -33.57 -6.14 -10.50
C GLN A 246 -33.77 -7.27 -11.52
N MET A 247 -32.84 -8.25 -11.59
CA MET A 247 -32.97 -9.43 -12.50
C MET A 247 -33.33 -10.74 -11.79
N ARG A 248 -33.86 -10.70 -10.56
CA ARG A 248 -34.48 -11.87 -9.89
C ARG A 248 -35.94 -11.62 -9.49
N GLY A 249 -36.63 -10.80 -10.28
CA GLY A 249 -38.01 -10.38 -10.00
C GLY A 249 -38.92 -10.38 -11.21
N ILE A 250 -38.57 -11.04 -12.31
CA ILE A 250 -39.47 -11.25 -13.44
C ILE A 250 -39.26 -12.70 -13.88
N THR A 251 -40.37 -13.45 -13.83
CA THR A 251 -40.62 -14.79 -14.37
C THR A 251 -39.91 -15.07 -15.70
#